data_AF-A0AAE3JEU5-F1
#
_entry.id   AF-A0AAE3JEU5-F1
#
_cell.length_a   1.000
_cell.length_b   1.000
_cell.length_c   1.000
_cell.angle_alpha   90.00
_cell.angle_beta   90.00
_cell.angle_gamma   90.00
#
_symmetry.space_group_name_H-M   'P 1'
#
loop_
_entity.id
_entity.type
_entity.pdbx_description
1 polymer ?
#
loop_
_entity_poly.entity_id
_entity_poly.type
_entity_poly.pdbx_seq_one_letter_code
_entity_poly.pdbx_strand_id
1 'polypeptide(L)'
;MDMRKWFKEAQYGMMVHWGLYSLLAGEYKDRYSGVYAEWIQANLAIPNAEYGKLAKAFNPVFFDAEEWVKLAKDCGMKYFVVTSKHHDGFAMFHSKVDKYNVVDATPFGRDVIGEIAEACYKHGLKMGLYYSQDLDWHHPDGGGYLSNHIPSQGVTWDNSWDFPDAASKNFDRCFNEKIYPQVEEILRNYGELCLIWFDMPMTLKEHQSRALFDAIKKYQPDCLINSRLGNGVYDYVSLGDNEIPDSMPENTEFDPALMNGIRGFKPSPYGLYETAATINRTWGFSAHDQNWKSPEIIAANRKKLNGMGINYLLNVGPDGLGRIPLASQKVLREAAKL
;
A
#
# COMPACT_ATOMS: atom_id res chain seq x y z
N MET A 1 16.78 2.67 19.39
CA MET A 1 17.66 2.78 18.20
C MET A 1 16.99 3.79 17.29
N ASP A 2 17.73 4.79 16.79
CA ASP A 2 17.20 5.80 15.85
C ASP A 2 16.55 5.12 14.64
N MET A 3 15.29 5.44 14.33
CA MET A 3 14.54 4.81 13.24
C MET A 3 15.22 5.01 11.87
N ARG A 4 15.86 6.17 11.66
CA ARG A 4 16.57 6.46 10.40
C ARG A 4 17.77 5.55 10.23
N LYS A 5 18.52 5.33 11.32
CA LYS A 5 19.63 4.38 11.34
C LYS A 5 19.14 2.95 11.11
N TRP A 6 18.09 2.54 11.83
CA TRP A 6 17.50 1.22 11.65
C TRP A 6 17.04 1.00 10.20
N PHE A 7 16.39 1.99 9.57
CA PHE A 7 15.90 1.84 8.19
C PHE A 7 17.04 1.65 7.18
N LYS A 8 18.20 2.32 7.36
CA LYS A 8 19.38 2.07 6.53
C LYS A 8 19.92 0.64 6.64
N GLU A 9 19.72 0.01 7.79
CA GLU A 9 20.19 -1.34 8.10
C GLU A 9 19.09 -2.41 7.85
N ALA A 10 17.84 -2.00 7.62
CA ALA A 10 16.69 -2.89 7.54
C ALA A 10 16.73 -3.80 6.31
N GLN A 11 17.13 -3.24 5.17
CA GLN A 11 17.41 -3.90 3.88
C GLN A 11 16.23 -4.62 3.21
N TYR A 12 15.34 -5.28 3.96
CA TYR A 12 14.33 -6.17 3.40
C TYR A 12 13.04 -6.18 4.22
N GLY A 13 11.90 -6.00 3.57
CA GLY A 13 10.57 -5.98 4.18
C GLY A 13 9.51 -6.73 3.36
N MET A 14 8.43 -7.13 4.00
CA MET A 14 7.23 -7.66 3.34
C MET A 14 6.22 -6.55 3.13
N MET A 15 5.62 -6.48 1.94
CA MET A 15 4.39 -5.73 1.70
C MET A 15 3.21 -6.68 1.50
N VAL A 16 2.02 -6.25 1.89
CA VAL A 16 0.79 -7.01 1.71
C VAL A 16 -0.31 -6.12 1.13
N HIS A 17 -0.83 -6.51 -0.03
CA HIS A 17 -2.05 -5.96 -0.61
C HIS A 17 -3.20 -6.93 -0.42
N TRP A 18 -4.15 -6.55 0.43
CA TRP A 18 -5.34 -7.35 0.69
C TRP A 18 -6.56 -6.46 0.92
N GLY A 19 -7.69 -6.86 0.33
CA GLY A 19 -8.94 -6.12 0.36
C GLY A 19 -10.04 -6.85 -0.41
N LEU A 20 -11.15 -6.18 -0.70
CA LEU A 20 -12.29 -6.79 -1.40
C LEU A 20 -11.91 -7.28 -2.81
N TYR A 21 -11.01 -6.58 -3.49
CA TYR A 21 -10.47 -6.97 -4.79
C TYR A 21 -9.85 -8.38 -4.80
N SER A 22 -9.33 -8.88 -3.67
CA SER A 22 -8.78 -10.22 -3.57
C SER A 22 -9.83 -11.33 -3.71
N LEU A 23 -11.12 -11.03 -3.46
CA LEU A 23 -12.22 -11.98 -3.71
C LEU A 23 -12.50 -12.15 -5.21
N LEU A 24 -12.30 -11.07 -6.00
CA LEU A 24 -12.48 -11.11 -7.44
C LEU A 24 -11.29 -11.75 -8.16
N ALA A 25 -10.11 -11.77 -7.53
CA ALA A 25 -8.92 -12.46 -8.03
C ALA A 25 -8.55 -12.08 -9.48
N GLY A 26 -8.75 -10.81 -9.84
CA GLY A 26 -8.46 -10.27 -11.17
C GLY A 26 -9.52 -10.58 -12.24
N GLU A 27 -10.69 -11.10 -11.88
CA GLU A 27 -11.76 -11.41 -12.83
C GLU A 27 -13.14 -10.98 -12.32
N TYR A 28 -13.96 -10.45 -13.21
CA TYR A 28 -15.32 -10.02 -12.91
C TYR A 28 -16.23 -10.11 -14.13
N LYS A 29 -17.27 -10.95 -14.05
CA LYS A 29 -18.25 -11.21 -15.14
C LYS A 29 -17.55 -11.53 -16.48
N ASP A 30 -16.69 -12.55 -16.46
CA ASP A 30 -15.90 -13.03 -17.61
C ASP A 30 -14.95 -11.99 -18.23
N ARG A 31 -14.69 -10.89 -17.51
CA ARG A 31 -13.72 -9.87 -17.90
C ARG A 31 -12.57 -9.85 -16.90
N TYR A 32 -11.35 -9.80 -17.40
CA TYR A 32 -10.16 -9.68 -16.57
C TYR A 32 -9.87 -8.22 -16.23
N SER A 33 -9.26 -7.99 -15.07
CA SER A 33 -8.62 -6.71 -14.77
C SER A 33 -7.48 -6.41 -15.74
N GLY A 34 -6.96 -5.19 -15.70
CA GLY A 34 -5.63 -4.89 -16.21
C GLY A 34 -4.53 -5.65 -15.43
N VAL A 35 -3.29 -5.20 -15.59
CA VAL A 35 -2.12 -5.84 -14.93
C VAL A 35 -2.27 -5.85 -13.41
N TYR A 36 -2.91 -4.82 -12.84
CA TYR A 36 -3.09 -4.63 -11.40
C TYR A 36 -4.49 -5.07 -10.98
N ALA A 37 -4.60 -6.21 -10.29
CA ALA A 37 -5.88 -6.78 -9.88
C ALA A 37 -6.59 -5.96 -8.80
N GLU A 38 -5.84 -5.26 -7.95
CA GLU A 38 -6.39 -4.33 -6.96
C GLU A 38 -7.06 -3.09 -7.59
N TRP A 39 -6.83 -2.86 -8.89
CA TRP A 39 -7.50 -1.80 -9.67
C TRP A 39 -8.79 -2.26 -10.35
N ILE A 40 -9.25 -3.49 -10.12
CA ILE A 40 -10.38 -4.09 -10.86
C ILE A 40 -11.67 -3.27 -10.79
N GLN A 41 -11.94 -2.60 -9.66
CA GLN A 41 -13.13 -1.75 -9.53
C GLN A 41 -13.09 -0.60 -10.56
N ALA A 42 -11.97 0.11 -10.64
CA ALA A 42 -11.79 1.18 -11.61
C ALA A 42 -11.60 0.69 -13.03
N ASN A 43 -10.92 -0.45 -13.24
CA ASN A 43 -10.69 -1.02 -14.55
C ASN A 43 -11.97 -1.45 -15.26
N LEU A 44 -12.92 -1.99 -14.51
CA LEU A 44 -14.18 -2.50 -15.05
C LEU A 44 -15.39 -1.64 -14.69
N ALA A 45 -15.15 -0.45 -14.12
CA ALA A 45 -16.14 0.53 -13.66
C ALA A 45 -17.27 -0.14 -12.86
N ILE A 46 -16.89 -0.92 -11.84
CA ILE A 46 -17.83 -1.69 -11.01
C ILE A 46 -18.50 -0.72 -10.02
N PRO A 47 -19.84 -0.53 -10.09
CA PRO A 47 -20.54 0.39 -9.19
C PRO A 47 -20.33 0.05 -7.71
N ASN A 48 -20.22 1.06 -6.86
CA ASN A 48 -20.05 0.90 -5.40
C ASN A 48 -21.12 -0.02 -4.79
N ALA A 49 -22.36 0.08 -5.25
CA ALA A 49 -23.47 -0.77 -4.80
C ALA A 49 -23.26 -2.26 -5.15
N GLU A 50 -22.49 -2.57 -6.19
CA GLU A 50 -22.18 -3.94 -6.60
C GLU A 50 -20.86 -4.41 -5.98
N TYR A 51 -19.81 -3.60 -6.05
CA TYR A 51 -18.50 -3.90 -5.45
C TYR A 51 -18.60 -4.08 -3.93
N GLY A 52 -19.36 -3.22 -3.23
CA GLY A 52 -19.56 -3.31 -1.79
C GLY A 52 -20.27 -4.59 -1.32
N LYS A 53 -20.96 -5.32 -2.22
CA LYS A 53 -21.54 -6.64 -1.88
C LYS A 53 -20.45 -7.68 -1.58
N LEU A 54 -19.23 -7.50 -2.09
CA LEU A 54 -18.09 -8.35 -1.79
C LEU A 54 -17.79 -8.41 -0.29
N ALA A 55 -18.03 -7.32 0.45
CA ALA A 55 -17.87 -7.31 1.90
C ALA A 55 -18.75 -8.37 2.58
N LYS A 56 -19.95 -8.67 2.05
CA LYS A 56 -20.84 -9.72 2.58
C LYS A 56 -20.34 -11.15 2.31
N ALA A 57 -19.46 -11.32 1.34
CA ALA A 57 -18.79 -12.59 1.03
C ALA A 57 -17.39 -12.70 1.66
N PHE A 58 -16.84 -11.60 2.21
CA PHE A 58 -15.50 -11.56 2.78
C PHE A 58 -15.46 -12.30 4.12
N ASN A 59 -15.10 -13.59 4.06
CA ASN A 59 -14.93 -14.45 5.23
C ASN A 59 -13.65 -15.31 5.10
N PRO A 60 -12.46 -14.72 5.27
CA PRO A 60 -11.19 -15.40 5.08
C PRO A 60 -10.87 -16.36 6.23
N VAL A 61 -11.47 -17.56 6.18
CA VAL A 61 -11.36 -18.58 7.24
C VAL A 61 -9.95 -19.11 7.47
N PHE A 62 -9.01 -18.87 6.54
CA PHE A 62 -7.61 -19.26 6.66
C PHE A 62 -6.68 -18.06 6.96
N PHE A 63 -7.22 -16.88 7.25
CA PHE A 63 -6.39 -15.77 7.69
C PHE A 63 -5.77 -16.05 9.06
N ASP A 64 -4.44 -16.03 9.09
CA ASP A 64 -3.62 -16.13 10.28
C ASP A 64 -2.45 -15.12 10.19
N ALA A 65 -2.54 -14.06 11.00
CA ALA A 65 -1.50 -13.04 11.09
C ALA A 65 -0.15 -13.61 11.58
N GLU A 66 -0.17 -14.63 12.43
CA GLU A 66 1.05 -15.29 12.91
C GLU A 66 1.75 -16.02 11.76
N GLU A 67 1.00 -16.69 10.87
CA GLU A 67 1.57 -17.35 9.69
C GLU A 67 2.24 -16.34 8.75
N TRP A 68 1.57 -15.21 8.47
CA TRP A 68 2.09 -14.19 7.57
C TRP A 68 3.36 -13.54 8.10
N VAL A 69 3.36 -13.12 9.38
CA VAL A 69 4.51 -12.47 10.01
C VAL A 69 5.67 -13.45 10.19
N LYS A 70 5.41 -14.72 10.55
CA LYS A 70 6.46 -15.75 10.61
C LYS A 70 7.08 -16.02 9.26
N LEU A 71 6.29 -16.09 8.17
CA LEU A 71 6.83 -16.22 6.83
C LEU A 71 7.82 -15.08 6.50
N ALA A 72 7.44 -13.84 6.80
CA ALA A 72 8.32 -12.69 6.60
C ALA A 72 9.63 -12.83 7.42
N LYS A 73 9.50 -13.15 8.71
CA LYS A 73 10.63 -13.36 9.61
C LYS A 73 11.58 -14.46 9.14
N ASP A 74 11.03 -15.60 8.77
CA ASP A 74 11.78 -16.77 8.30
C ASP A 74 12.53 -16.49 6.99
N CYS A 75 12.02 -15.55 6.18
CA CYS A 75 12.68 -15.08 4.96
C CYS A 75 13.67 -13.92 5.21
N GLY A 76 13.93 -13.57 6.48
CA GLY A 76 14.91 -12.58 6.89
C GLY A 76 14.44 -11.12 6.83
N MET A 77 13.15 -10.89 6.55
CA MET A 77 12.58 -9.54 6.50
C MET A 77 12.52 -8.91 7.90
N LYS A 78 12.73 -7.59 7.98
CA LYS A 78 12.82 -6.83 9.24
C LYS A 78 11.57 -6.01 9.55
N TYR A 79 10.74 -5.78 8.55
CA TYR A 79 9.50 -5.02 8.68
C TYR A 79 8.40 -5.53 7.76
N PHE A 80 7.17 -5.16 8.11
CA PHE A 80 5.95 -5.64 7.48
C PHE A 80 5.03 -4.45 7.22
N VAL A 81 4.65 -4.23 5.96
CA VAL A 81 3.78 -3.13 5.51
C VAL A 81 2.50 -3.74 4.94
N VAL A 82 1.34 -3.29 5.40
CA VAL A 82 0.05 -3.82 4.91
C VAL A 82 -0.92 -2.70 4.54
N THR A 83 -1.73 -2.91 3.51
CA THR A 83 -2.81 -2.01 3.10
C THR A 83 -3.85 -1.87 4.21
N SER A 84 -3.81 -0.74 4.94
CA SER A 84 -4.87 -0.37 5.90
C SER A 84 -6.11 0.13 5.18
N LYS A 85 -5.95 0.81 4.03
CA LYS A 85 -7.02 1.16 3.08
C LYS A 85 -6.41 1.35 1.70
N HIS A 86 -6.95 0.69 0.67
CA HIS A 86 -6.55 0.88 -0.72
C HIS A 86 -7.43 1.93 -1.42
N HIS A 87 -7.26 2.12 -2.74
CA HIS A 87 -8.04 3.06 -3.54
C HIS A 87 -9.55 2.79 -3.54
N ASP A 88 -9.97 1.54 -3.32
CA ASP A 88 -11.39 1.18 -3.23
C ASP A 88 -12.11 1.77 -2.00
N GLY A 89 -11.36 2.39 -1.09
CA GLY A 89 -11.89 3.06 0.09
C GLY A 89 -12.29 2.12 1.22
N PHE A 90 -12.06 0.80 1.09
CA PHE A 90 -12.40 -0.19 2.10
C PHE A 90 -11.29 -0.30 3.15
N ALA A 91 -11.63 -0.05 4.41
CA ALA A 91 -10.66 -0.11 5.50
C ALA A 91 -10.48 -1.54 6.02
N MET A 92 -9.25 -2.01 6.10
CA MET A 92 -8.86 -3.31 6.65
C MET A 92 -8.70 -3.30 8.18
N PHE A 93 -9.22 -2.27 8.84
CA PHE A 93 -9.16 -2.06 10.28
C PHE A 93 -10.50 -1.57 10.82
N HIS A 94 -10.73 -1.59 12.14
CA HIS A 94 -12.00 -1.13 12.71
C HIS A 94 -12.11 0.40 12.74
N SER A 95 -12.37 1.02 11.60
CA SER A 95 -12.63 2.45 11.51
C SER A 95 -13.95 2.82 12.22
N LYS A 96 -13.93 3.85 13.05
CA LYS A 96 -15.12 4.44 13.70
C LYS A 96 -15.77 5.50 12.83
N VAL A 97 -15.00 6.11 11.93
CA VAL A 97 -15.49 7.19 11.05
C VAL A 97 -16.20 6.69 9.80
N ASP A 98 -15.90 5.47 9.34
CA ASP A 98 -16.56 4.87 8.17
C ASP A 98 -16.92 3.40 8.44
N LYS A 99 -18.18 3.03 8.20
CA LYS A 99 -18.70 1.66 8.33
C LYS A 99 -18.28 0.74 7.19
N TYR A 100 -17.71 1.27 6.13
CA TYR A 100 -17.13 0.51 5.03
C TYR A 100 -15.74 -0.03 5.41
N ASN A 101 -15.74 -0.96 6.37
CA ASN A 101 -14.54 -1.56 6.93
C ASN A 101 -14.70 -3.06 7.21
N VAL A 102 -13.59 -3.77 7.38
CA VAL A 102 -13.54 -5.23 7.54
C VAL A 102 -14.32 -5.73 8.76
N VAL A 103 -14.43 -4.94 9.82
CA VAL A 103 -15.12 -5.35 11.06
C VAL A 103 -16.62 -5.16 10.96
N ASP A 104 -17.07 -3.98 10.53
CA ASP A 104 -18.49 -3.63 10.48
C ASP A 104 -19.22 -4.23 9.26
N ALA A 105 -18.54 -4.32 8.11
CA ALA A 105 -19.20 -4.62 6.84
C ALA A 105 -19.23 -6.13 6.50
N THR A 106 -18.37 -6.94 7.12
CA THR A 106 -18.12 -8.34 6.72
C THR A 106 -18.57 -9.35 7.77
N PRO A 107 -18.88 -10.60 7.36
CA PRO A 107 -19.09 -11.70 8.33
C PRO A 107 -17.82 -12.11 9.09
N PHE A 108 -16.63 -11.70 8.62
CA PHE A 108 -15.37 -12.00 9.29
C PHE A 108 -15.23 -11.27 10.63
N GLY A 109 -15.67 -10.00 10.69
CA GLY A 109 -15.82 -9.24 11.94
C GLY A 109 -14.56 -9.03 12.76
N ARG A 110 -13.37 -9.22 12.18
CA ARG A 110 -12.06 -9.18 12.86
C ARG A 110 -11.21 -8.03 12.35
N ASP A 111 -10.48 -7.38 13.25
CA ASP A 111 -9.57 -6.28 12.93
C ASP A 111 -8.22 -6.83 12.43
N VAL A 112 -8.07 -6.88 11.10
CA VAL A 112 -6.88 -7.46 10.44
C VAL A 112 -5.61 -6.70 10.80
N ILE A 113 -5.67 -5.37 10.86
CA ILE A 113 -4.50 -4.54 11.20
C ILE A 113 -4.09 -4.76 12.66
N GLY A 114 -5.06 -4.84 13.58
CA GLY A 114 -4.79 -5.16 14.98
C GLY A 114 -4.10 -6.52 15.17
N GLU A 115 -4.56 -7.55 14.47
CA GLU A 115 -3.97 -8.89 14.56
C GLU A 115 -2.54 -8.95 13.96
N ILE A 116 -2.28 -8.24 12.86
CA ILE A 116 -0.94 -8.15 12.26
C ILE A 116 0.00 -7.35 13.17
N ALA A 117 -0.48 -6.28 13.81
CA ALA A 117 0.31 -5.51 14.76
C ALA A 117 0.80 -6.35 15.93
N GLU A 118 -0.10 -7.12 16.53
CA GLU A 118 0.21 -8.03 17.62
C GLU A 118 1.21 -9.12 17.19
N ALA A 119 1.03 -9.70 16.00
CA ALA A 119 1.96 -10.68 15.46
C ALA A 119 3.36 -10.06 15.18
N CYS A 120 3.43 -8.86 14.60
CA CYS A 120 4.68 -8.14 14.38
C CYS A 120 5.43 -7.89 15.70
N TYR A 121 4.72 -7.41 16.72
CA TYR A 121 5.26 -7.20 18.05
C TYR A 121 5.87 -8.48 18.64
N LYS A 122 5.11 -9.59 18.66
CA LYS A 122 5.59 -10.89 19.18
C LYS A 122 6.82 -11.41 18.47
N HIS A 123 6.90 -11.20 17.15
CA HIS A 123 7.99 -11.74 16.33
C HIS A 123 9.17 -10.79 16.16
N GLY A 124 9.08 -9.56 16.68
CA GLY A 124 10.14 -8.56 16.60
C GLY A 124 10.30 -7.97 15.19
N LEU A 125 9.22 -7.94 14.39
CA LEU A 125 9.18 -7.20 13.14
C LEU A 125 8.63 -5.80 13.39
N LYS A 126 9.22 -4.79 12.76
CA LYS A 126 8.63 -3.45 12.77
C LYS A 126 7.42 -3.41 11.84
N MET A 127 6.34 -2.75 12.26
CA MET A 127 5.13 -2.62 11.46
C MET A 127 5.07 -1.28 10.75
N GLY A 128 4.73 -1.28 9.47
CA GLY A 128 4.31 -0.10 8.71
C GLY A 128 2.92 -0.29 8.13
N LEU A 129 2.31 0.81 7.70
CA LEU A 129 0.98 0.78 7.10
C LEU A 129 0.98 1.51 5.76
N TYR A 130 0.33 0.91 4.76
CA TYR A 130 -0.06 1.62 3.56
C TYR A 130 -1.42 2.28 3.77
N TYR A 131 -1.62 3.51 3.30
CA TYR A 131 -2.93 4.16 3.26
C TYR A 131 -3.06 5.00 1.98
N SER A 132 -4.12 4.76 1.19
CA SER A 132 -4.42 5.61 0.03
C SER A 132 -5.08 6.92 0.46
N GLN A 133 -4.27 7.98 0.58
CA GLN A 133 -4.69 9.27 1.10
C GLN A 133 -5.40 10.17 0.09
N ASP A 134 -5.25 9.91 -1.21
CA ASP A 134 -5.82 10.73 -2.29
C ASP A 134 -7.02 10.02 -2.94
N LEU A 135 -6.79 8.84 -3.50
CA LEU A 135 -7.83 8.07 -4.18
C LEU A 135 -8.72 7.36 -3.15
N ASP A 136 -10.03 7.57 -3.27
CA ASP A 136 -11.05 6.86 -2.50
C ASP A 136 -12.30 6.68 -3.38
N TRP A 137 -12.43 5.52 -4.01
CA TRP A 137 -13.52 5.23 -4.95
C TRP A 137 -14.87 5.07 -4.25
N HIS A 138 -14.89 4.92 -2.93
CA HIS A 138 -16.12 4.85 -2.15
C HIS A 138 -16.67 6.24 -1.81
N HIS A 139 -15.79 7.24 -1.60
CA HIS A 139 -16.19 8.59 -1.26
C HIS A 139 -16.60 9.41 -2.51
N PRO A 140 -17.74 10.14 -2.51
CA PRO A 140 -18.17 10.95 -3.66
C PRO A 140 -17.13 11.98 -4.13
N ASP A 141 -16.41 12.55 -3.16
CA ASP A 141 -15.33 13.52 -3.36
C ASP A 141 -13.91 12.91 -3.36
N GLY A 142 -13.78 11.59 -3.56
CA GLY A 142 -12.47 10.94 -3.67
C GLY A 142 -11.59 11.56 -4.76
N GLY A 143 -10.29 11.62 -4.52
CA GLY A 143 -9.32 12.25 -5.42
C GLY A 143 -9.14 11.52 -6.76
N GLY A 144 -8.39 12.14 -7.66
CA GLY A 144 -8.03 11.65 -8.99
C GLY A 144 -8.71 12.40 -10.14
N TYR A 145 -9.81 13.11 -9.84
CA TYR A 145 -10.67 13.75 -10.84
C TYR A 145 -9.99 14.90 -11.63
N LEU A 146 -8.87 15.43 -11.13
CA LEU A 146 -8.05 16.45 -11.83
C LEU A 146 -7.00 15.83 -12.77
N SER A 147 -6.83 14.51 -12.74
CA SER A 147 -5.69 13.83 -13.35
C SER A 147 -6.06 12.84 -14.45
N ASN A 148 -7.33 12.80 -14.86
CA ASN A 148 -7.81 11.88 -15.91
C ASN A 148 -7.23 12.16 -17.33
N HIS A 149 -6.42 13.22 -17.49
CA HIS A 149 -5.59 13.41 -18.68
C HIS A 149 -4.34 12.51 -18.70
N ILE A 150 -4.01 11.86 -17.58
CA ILE A 150 -2.92 10.89 -17.44
C ILE A 150 -3.54 9.48 -17.40
N PRO A 151 -3.03 8.50 -18.18
CA PRO A 151 -3.54 7.13 -18.13
C PRO A 151 -3.40 6.50 -16.73
N SER A 152 -4.44 5.78 -16.30
CA SER A 152 -4.45 4.98 -15.07
C SER A 152 -4.55 3.48 -15.40
N GLN A 153 -4.53 2.61 -14.38
CA GLN A 153 -4.86 1.19 -14.54
C GLN A 153 -6.37 0.93 -14.59
N GLY A 154 -7.17 1.96 -14.28
CA GLY A 154 -8.62 1.99 -14.37
C GLY A 154 -9.13 2.71 -15.63
N VAL A 155 -10.45 2.95 -15.69
CA VAL A 155 -11.03 3.90 -16.66
C VAL A 155 -10.65 5.34 -16.33
N THR A 156 -10.59 5.67 -15.04
CA THR A 156 -10.23 6.97 -14.46
C THR A 156 -9.51 6.77 -13.12
N TRP A 157 -8.82 7.80 -12.62
CA TRP A 157 -8.17 7.77 -11.29
C TRP A 157 -9.20 7.80 -10.16
N ASP A 158 -10.27 8.57 -10.33
CA ASP A 158 -11.41 8.66 -9.42
C ASP A 158 -12.55 7.71 -9.82
N ASN A 159 -13.52 7.54 -8.93
CA ASN A 159 -14.78 6.90 -9.28
C ASN A 159 -15.67 7.88 -10.05
N SER A 160 -15.56 7.84 -11.38
CA SER A 160 -16.36 8.65 -12.31
C SER A 160 -17.62 7.94 -12.80
N TRP A 161 -17.78 6.64 -12.49
CA TRP A 161 -18.94 5.85 -12.92
C TRP A 161 -20.11 5.94 -11.95
N ASP A 162 -19.86 6.05 -10.64
CA ASP A 162 -20.89 6.36 -9.64
C ASP A 162 -21.03 7.88 -9.41
N PHE A 163 -19.93 8.64 -9.56
CA PHE A 163 -19.88 10.08 -9.31
C PHE A 163 -19.37 10.86 -10.53
N PRO A 164 -20.17 10.96 -11.62
CA PRO A 164 -19.70 11.46 -12.91
C PRO A 164 -19.49 12.98 -12.98
N ASP A 165 -20.08 13.76 -12.08
CA ASP A 165 -19.97 15.22 -12.10
C ASP A 165 -18.68 15.69 -11.41
N ALA A 166 -17.56 15.59 -12.13
CA ALA A 166 -16.24 16.00 -11.65
C ALA A 166 -16.16 17.49 -11.25
N ALA A 167 -16.98 18.36 -11.83
CA ALA A 167 -16.98 19.79 -11.50
C ALA A 167 -17.56 20.09 -10.12
N SER A 168 -18.39 19.19 -9.59
CA SER A 168 -18.98 19.28 -8.25
C SER A 168 -18.10 18.72 -7.13
N LYS A 169 -17.06 17.95 -7.48
CA LYS A 169 -16.18 17.29 -6.53
C LYS A 169 -15.32 18.29 -5.76
N ASN A 170 -15.24 18.08 -4.45
CA ASN A 170 -14.40 18.85 -3.54
C ASN A 170 -13.66 17.93 -2.59
N PHE A 171 -12.40 17.64 -2.94
CA PHE A 171 -11.54 16.76 -2.15
C PHE A 171 -11.36 17.20 -0.68
N ASP A 172 -11.53 18.49 -0.35
CA ASP A 172 -11.47 18.94 1.05
C ASP A 172 -12.55 18.26 1.93
N ARG A 173 -13.70 17.87 1.36
CA ARG A 173 -14.73 17.09 2.07
C ARG A 173 -14.22 15.67 2.38
N CYS A 174 -13.76 14.95 1.35
CA CYS A 174 -13.16 13.62 1.53
C CYS A 174 -12.02 13.65 2.54
N PHE A 175 -11.15 14.66 2.44
CA PHE A 175 -10.01 14.82 3.32
C PHE A 175 -10.43 14.96 4.79
N ASN A 176 -11.37 15.87 5.07
CA ASN A 176 -11.77 16.18 6.44
C ASN A 176 -12.73 15.13 7.03
N GLU A 177 -13.57 14.49 6.21
CA GLU A 177 -14.59 13.55 6.67
C GLU A 177 -14.05 12.12 6.81
N LYS A 178 -13.07 11.73 5.98
CA LYS A 178 -12.57 10.35 5.91
C LYS A 178 -11.05 10.23 6.03
N ILE A 179 -10.28 10.90 5.17
CA ILE A 179 -8.83 10.66 5.06
C ILE A 179 -8.10 11.02 6.37
N TYR A 180 -8.22 12.27 6.82
CA TYR A 180 -7.51 12.75 8.00
C TYR A 180 -7.97 12.00 9.26
N PRO A 181 -9.28 11.83 9.53
CA PRO A 181 -9.72 11.07 10.69
C PRO A 181 -9.27 9.60 10.69
N GLN A 182 -9.30 8.90 9.54
CA GLN A 182 -8.78 7.52 9.46
C GLN A 182 -7.27 7.44 9.66
N VAL A 183 -6.50 8.41 9.16
CA VAL A 183 -5.07 8.47 9.44
C VAL A 183 -4.83 8.66 10.95
N GLU A 184 -5.60 9.51 11.63
CA GLU A 184 -5.50 9.59 13.10
C GLU A 184 -5.87 8.27 13.81
N GLU A 185 -6.86 7.51 13.32
CA GLU A 185 -7.21 6.20 13.88
C GLU A 185 -6.03 5.21 13.79
N ILE A 186 -5.42 5.09 12.61
CA ILE A 186 -4.32 4.12 12.43
C ILE A 186 -3.06 4.50 13.21
N LEU A 187 -2.79 5.80 13.38
CA LEU A 187 -1.64 6.28 14.14
C LEU A 187 -1.76 6.05 15.65
N ARG A 188 -2.96 5.81 16.16
CA ARG A 188 -3.23 5.81 17.61
C ARG A 188 -3.63 4.45 18.17
N ASN A 189 -4.02 3.51 17.32
CA ASN A 189 -4.66 2.27 17.78
C ASN A 189 -3.82 0.99 17.57
N TYR A 190 -2.71 1.04 16.82
CA TYR A 190 -1.98 -0.17 16.38
C TYR A 190 -0.51 -0.24 16.86
N GLY A 191 -0.18 0.44 17.95
CA GLY A 191 1.16 0.43 18.54
C GLY A 191 2.16 1.33 17.82
N GLU A 192 3.44 0.96 17.88
CA GLU A 192 4.52 1.71 17.23
C GLU A 192 4.59 1.39 15.73
N LEU A 193 4.50 2.43 14.90
CA LEU A 193 4.62 2.30 13.44
C LEU A 193 6.00 2.79 12.99
N CYS A 194 6.68 1.99 12.17
CA CYS A 194 7.98 2.36 11.60
C CYS A 194 7.86 3.21 10.34
N LEU A 195 6.78 3.04 9.57
CA LEU A 195 6.51 3.86 8.40
C LEU A 195 5.02 3.96 8.08
N ILE A 196 4.63 5.06 7.43
CA ILE A 196 3.40 5.17 6.66
C ILE A 196 3.75 5.30 5.18
N TRP A 197 3.17 4.43 4.37
CA TRP A 197 3.35 4.36 2.93
C TRP A 197 2.10 4.96 2.25
N PHE A 198 2.24 6.19 1.76
CA PHE A 198 1.21 6.91 1.02
C PHE A 198 1.35 6.70 -0.48
N ASP A 199 0.33 7.04 -1.25
CA ASP A 199 0.28 6.73 -2.67
C ASP A 199 -0.40 7.81 -3.52
N MET A 200 -0.06 7.86 -4.81
CA MET A 200 -0.70 8.67 -5.86
C MET A 200 -1.22 10.06 -5.43
N PRO A 201 -0.36 11.02 -5.05
CA PRO A 201 -0.78 12.37 -4.63
C PRO A 201 -1.20 13.23 -5.85
N MET A 202 -2.39 12.97 -6.38
CA MET A 202 -2.92 13.53 -7.63
C MET A 202 -3.77 14.80 -7.41
N THR A 203 -4.40 14.91 -6.24
CA THR A 203 -5.38 15.95 -5.88
C THR A 203 -5.01 16.68 -4.60
N LEU A 204 -4.31 15.99 -3.69
CA LEU A 204 -3.91 16.44 -2.37
C LEU A 204 -3.13 17.76 -2.44
N LYS A 205 -3.64 18.78 -1.75
CA LYS A 205 -3.02 20.11 -1.67
C LYS A 205 -1.86 20.12 -0.68
N GLU A 206 -0.94 21.07 -0.84
CA GLU A 206 0.24 21.21 0.04
C GLU A 206 -0.10 21.22 1.53
N HIS A 207 -1.10 22.01 1.95
CA HIS A 207 -1.51 22.09 3.35
C HIS A 207 -2.10 20.78 3.89
N GLN A 208 -2.70 19.95 3.02
CA GLN A 208 -3.24 18.64 3.39
C GLN A 208 -2.12 17.61 3.57
N SER A 209 -1.14 17.58 2.66
CA SER A 209 0.09 16.77 2.86
C SER A 209 0.81 17.18 4.14
N ARG A 210 0.94 18.48 4.40
CA ARG A 210 1.55 19.01 5.62
C ARG A 210 0.77 18.58 6.88
N ALA A 211 -0.55 18.67 6.85
CA ALA A 211 -1.40 18.25 7.97
C ALA A 211 -1.23 16.76 8.30
N LEU A 212 -1.16 15.88 7.29
CA LEU A 212 -0.89 14.46 7.48
C LEU A 212 0.52 14.23 8.05
N PHE A 213 1.53 14.89 7.50
CA PHE A 213 2.90 14.82 8.01
C PHE A 213 2.96 15.23 9.49
N ASP A 214 2.34 16.35 9.86
CA ASP A 214 2.30 16.85 11.23
C ASP A 214 1.58 15.91 12.18
N ALA A 215 0.46 15.32 11.76
CA ALA A 215 -0.25 14.31 12.55
C ALA A 215 0.64 13.09 12.83
N ILE A 216 1.35 12.60 11.82
CA ILE A 216 2.29 11.47 11.97
C ILE A 216 3.39 11.84 12.95
N LYS A 217 4.05 12.99 12.79
CA LYS A 217 5.13 13.39 13.70
C LYS A 217 4.66 13.70 15.12
N LYS A 218 3.40 14.08 15.30
CA LYS A 218 2.78 14.28 16.60
C LYS A 218 2.51 12.95 17.33
N TYR A 219 1.89 11.98 16.65
CA TYR A 219 1.43 10.75 17.29
C TYR A 219 2.45 9.60 17.22
N GLN A 220 3.29 9.59 16.18
CA GLN A 220 4.29 8.57 15.88
C GLN A 220 5.61 9.28 15.46
N PRO A 221 6.31 9.95 16.40
CA PRO A 221 7.44 10.84 16.08
C PRO A 221 8.59 10.15 15.33
N ASP A 222 8.79 8.85 15.57
CA ASP A 222 9.82 8.05 14.91
C ASP A 222 9.36 7.43 13.57
N CYS A 223 8.07 7.51 13.23
CA CYS A 223 7.53 6.91 12.01
C CYS A 223 8.02 7.65 10.76
N LEU A 224 8.55 6.90 9.79
CA LEU A 224 9.03 7.41 8.51
C LEU A 224 7.89 7.57 7.50
N ILE A 225 7.98 8.59 6.65
CA ILE A 225 6.97 8.89 5.64
C ILE A 225 7.60 8.76 4.25
N ASN A 226 6.96 8.02 3.35
CA ASN A 226 7.47 7.84 1.99
C ASN A 226 7.26 9.11 1.14
N SER A 227 8.06 9.25 0.08
CA SER A 227 8.02 10.40 -0.83
C SER A 227 6.74 10.54 -1.65
N ARG A 228 5.82 9.57 -1.58
CA ARG A 228 4.55 9.61 -2.30
C ARG A 228 3.40 10.20 -1.47
N LEU A 229 3.66 10.76 -0.27
CA LEU A 229 2.71 11.66 0.40
C LEU A 229 2.41 12.91 -0.46
N GLY A 230 3.37 13.31 -1.31
CA GLY A 230 3.24 14.46 -2.19
C GLY A 230 3.71 15.78 -1.57
N ASN A 231 3.81 16.79 -2.42
CA ASN A 231 4.14 18.18 -2.08
C ASN A 231 5.47 18.34 -1.30
N GLY A 232 6.42 17.41 -1.49
CA GLY A 232 7.78 17.53 -0.97
C GLY A 232 7.96 17.20 0.51
N VAL A 233 6.94 16.63 1.20
CA VAL A 233 7.01 16.33 2.63
C VAL A 233 7.16 14.83 2.90
N TYR A 234 8.38 14.38 3.20
CA TYR A 234 8.70 12.96 3.43
C TYR A 234 10.03 12.78 4.18
N ASP A 235 10.29 11.56 4.66
CA ASP A 235 11.57 11.17 5.27
C ASP A 235 12.42 10.26 4.38
N TYR A 236 11.78 9.44 3.54
CA TYR A 236 12.48 8.53 2.64
C TYR A 236 11.87 8.51 1.25
N VAL A 237 12.69 8.18 0.25
CA VAL A 237 12.25 8.13 -1.14
C VAL A 237 11.80 6.73 -1.49
N SER A 238 10.54 6.60 -1.90
CA SER A 238 10.05 5.40 -2.58
C SER A 238 10.32 5.57 -4.07
N LEU A 239 11.11 4.65 -4.64
CA LEU A 239 11.26 4.53 -6.08
C LEU A 239 9.96 4.00 -6.71
N GLY A 240 9.92 3.97 -8.03
CA GLY A 240 8.81 3.45 -8.82
C GLY A 240 8.54 1.97 -8.58
N ASP A 241 7.34 1.55 -8.95
CA ASP A 241 6.90 0.16 -8.84
C ASP A 241 7.84 -0.77 -9.59
N ASN A 242 8.42 -1.75 -8.90
CA ASN A 242 9.39 -2.69 -9.45
C ASN A 242 10.65 -1.99 -10.05
N GLU A 243 10.95 -0.74 -9.66
CA GLU A 243 12.08 0.02 -10.18
C GLU A 243 13.39 -0.42 -9.53
N ILE A 244 14.20 -1.17 -10.30
CA ILE A 244 15.54 -1.65 -9.89
C ILE A 244 16.60 -0.83 -10.64
N PRO A 245 17.09 0.29 -10.07
CA PRO A 245 18.04 1.16 -10.77
C PRO A 245 19.38 0.45 -11.02
N ASP A 246 20.12 0.90 -12.03
CA ASP A 246 21.48 0.39 -12.33
C ASP A 246 22.55 1.01 -11.44
N SER A 247 22.35 2.27 -11.03
CA SER A 247 23.24 3.00 -10.14
C SER A 247 22.47 4.05 -9.33
N MET A 248 23.10 4.54 -8.26
CA MET A 248 22.65 5.75 -7.58
C MET A 248 22.99 6.98 -8.43
N PRO A 249 22.13 8.00 -8.47
CA PRO A 249 22.44 9.26 -9.13
C PRO A 249 23.55 10.00 -8.37
N GLU A 250 24.43 10.71 -9.10
CA GLU A 250 25.48 11.54 -8.49
C GLU A 250 24.89 12.72 -7.71
N ASN A 251 23.81 13.31 -8.24
CA ASN A 251 23.06 14.38 -7.58
C ASN A 251 21.56 14.25 -7.90
N THR A 252 20.73 14.64 -6.95
CA THR A 252 19.28 14.78 -7.14
C THR A 252 18.90 16.18 -6.74
N GLU A 253 18.64 17.03 -7.72
CA GLU A 253 18.23 18.41 -7.46
C GLU A 253 16.75 18.46 -7.08
N PHE A 254 16.42 19.43 -6.23
CA PHE A 254 15.04 19.66 -5.87
C PHE A 254 14.31 20.36 -7.01
N ASP A 255 13.34 19.65 -7.58
CA ASP A 255 12.38 20.19 -8.55
C ASP A 255 10.96 20.04 -7.98
N PRO A 256 10.29 21.15 -7.61
CA PRO A 256 8.91 21.14 -7.15
C PRO A 256 7.96 20.37 -8.09
N ALA A 257 8.19 20.43 -9.41
CA ALA A 257 7.33 19.78 -10.40
C ALA A 257 7.38 18.24 -10.33
N LEU A 258 8.43 17.69 -9.73
CA LEU A 258 8.63 16.24 -9.59
C LEU A 258 8.18 15.70 -8.23
N MET A 259 7.77 16.55 -7.28
CA MET A 259 7.49 16.14 -5.91
C MET A 259 6.20 15.32 -5.74
N ASN A 260 5.30 15.35 -6.73
CA ASN A 260 4.15 14.44 -6.81
C ASN A 260 4.39 13.24 -7.74
N GLY A 261 5.55 13.16 -8.40
CA GLY A 261 5.90 12.03 -9.25
C GLY A 261 6.09 10.76 -8.43
N ILE A 262 5.63 9.62 -8.94
CA ILE A 262 5.68 8.33 -8.23
C ILE A 262 6.88 7.45 -8.62
N ARG A 263 7.73 7.91 -9.53
CA ARG A 263 8.89 7.17 -10.06
C ARG A 263 10.19 7.91 -9.83
N GLY A 264 11.29 7.18 -10.00
CA GLY A 264 12.64 7.73 -10.02
C GLY A 264 13.10 8.27 -8.68
N PHE A 265 14.33 8.76 -8.70
CA PHE A 265 14.96 9.38 -7.55
C PHE A 265 14.42 10.78 -7.28
N LYS A 266 14.43 11.15 -6.00
CA LYS A 266 14.13 12.49 -5.48
C LYS A 266 15.21 12.84 -4.45
N PRO A 267 15.39 14.13 -4.12
CA PRO A 267 16.27 14.50 -3.02
C PRO A 267 15.88 13.78 -1.73
N SER A 268 16.77 12.95 -1.19
CA SER A 268 16.53 12.24 0.07
C SER A 268 17.31 12.91 1.20
N PRO A 269 16.67 13.73 2.08
CA PRO A 269 17.38 14.52 3.08
C PRO A 269 18.17 13.67 4.08
N TYR A 270 17.78 12.40 4.24
CA TYR A 270 18.42 11.45 5.16
C TYR A 270 19.18 10.32 4.44
N GLY A 271 19.19 10.33 3.10
CA GLY A 271 19.76 9.25 2.29
C GLY A 271 19.05 7.91 2.54
N LEU A 272 17.73 7.94 2.65
CA LEU A 272 16.87 6.78 2.85
C LEU A 272 16.09 6.49 1.56
N TYR A 273 16.12 5.24 1.10
CA TYR A 273 15.53 4.80 -0.15
C TYR A 273 14.88 3.43 0.01
N GLU A 274 13.79 3.20 -0.72
CA GLU A 274 13.09 1.92 -0.79
C GLU A 274 12.54 1.70 -2.20
N THR A 275 12.68 0.49 -2.71
CA THR A 275 11.93 0.03 -3.89
C THR A 275 10.89 -0.97 -3.42
N ALA A 276 9.62 -0.65 -3.67
CA ALA A 276 8.54 -1.62 -3.59
C ALA A 276 8.44 -2.43 -4.90
N ALA A 277 8.27 -3.75 -4.80
CA ALA A 277 8.04 -4.61 -5.97
C ALA A 277 7.11 -5.76 -5.61
N THR A 278 6.53 -6.42 -6.61
CA THR A 278 5.74 -7.65 -6.42
C THR A 278 6.47 -8.89 -6.95
N ILE A 279 6.10 -10.07 -6.48
CA ILE A 279 6.66 -11.35 -6.96
C ILE A 279 6.16 -11.68 -8.36
N ASN A 280 4.87 -11.50 -8.64
CA ASN A 280 4.29 -11.64 -9.98
C ASN A 280 4.20 -10.27 -10.69
N ARG A 281 3.11 -9.97 -11.41
CA ARG A 281 2.91 -8.67 -12.10
C ARG A 281 1.90 -7.76 -11.42
N THR A 282 1.11 -8.30 -10.48
CA THR A 282 0.04 -7.58 -9.76
C THR A 282 0.39 -7.38 -8.28
N TRP A 283 -0.18 -6.37 -7.63
CA TRP A 283 -0.04 -6.17 -6.19
C TRP A 283 -1.10 -6.98 -5.42
N GLY A 284 -2.38 -6.77 -5.75
CA GLY A 284 -3.48 -7.59 -5.27
C GLY A 284 -3.49 -8.98 -5.91
N PHE A 285 -4.14 -9.94 -5.25
CA PHE A 285 -4.21 -11.31 -5.76
C PHE A 285 -4.91 -11.39 -7.13
N SER A 286 -4.28 -12.12 -8.06
CA SER A 286 -4.88 -12.51 -9.35
C SER A 286 -4.74 -14.02 -9.54
N ALA A 287 -5.84 -14.71 -9.81
CA ALA A 287 -5.82 -16.15 -10.07
C ALA A 287 -5.17 -16.50 -11.42
N HIS A 288 -5.25 -15.59 -12.40
CA HIS A 288 -4.73 -15.81 -13.75
C HIS A 288 -3.26 -15.37 -13.90
N ASP A 289 -2.74 -14.54 -13.00
CA ASP A 289 -1.34 -14.10 -13.07
C ASP A 289 -0.37 -15.08 -12.39
N GLN A 290 0.04 -16.08 -13.17
CA GLN A 290 1.01 -17.10 -12.75
C GLN A 290 2.48 -16.75 -13.10
N ASN A 291 2.75 -15.48 -13.44
CA ASN A 291 4.09 -15.04 -13.85
C ASN A 291 4.98 -14.70 -12.65
N TRP A 292 5.28 -15.69 -11.81
CA TRP A 292 6.09 -15.55 -10.62
C TRP A 292 7.57 -15.36 -10.97
N LYS A 293 8.20 -14.28 -10.49
CA LYS A 293 9.67 -14.12 -10.55
C LYS A 293 10.33 -15.31 -9.86
N SER A 294 11.46 -15.77 -10.42
CA SER A 294 12.21 -16.87 -9.80
C SER A 294 12.90 -16.43 -8.50
N PRO A 295 13.23 -17.36 -7.59
CA PRO A 295 14.02 -17.07 -6.39
C PRO A 295 15.32 -16.31 -6.67
N GLU A 296 16.00 -16.64 -7.77
CA GLU A 296 17.26 -16.03 -8.18
C GLU A 296 17.06 -14.56 -8.56
N ILE A 297 15.97 -14.22 -9.25
CA ILE A 297 15.63 -12.82 -9.59
C ILE A 297 15.37 -12.03 -8.31
N ILE A 298 14.61 -12.60 -7.36
CA ILE A 298 14.32 -11.95 -6.08
C ILE A 298 15.60 -11.71 -5.28
N ALA A 299 16.48 -12.72 -5.19
CA ALA A 299 17.75 -12.61 -4.50
C ALA A 299 18.72 -11.62 -5.19
N ALA A 300 18.79 -11.62 -6.52
CA ALA A 300 19.60 -10.70 -7.30
C ALA A 300 19.15 -9.25 -7.13
N ASN A 301 17.83 -9.00 -7.20
CA ASN A 301 17.25 -7.67 -6.97
C ASN A 301 17.55 -7.19 -5.54
N ARG A 302 17.32 -8.05 -4.53
CA ARG A 302 17.65 -7.74 -3.13
C ARG A 302 19.12 -7.37 -2.99
N LYS A 303 20.04 -8.16 -3.54
CA LYS A 303 21.49 -7.89 -3.48
C LYS A 303 21.85 -6.58 -4.17
N LYS A 304 21.29 -6.30 -5.35
CA LYS A 304 21.55 -5.08 -6.11
C LYS A 304 21.07 -3.84 -5.35
N LEU A 305 19.83 -3.84 -4.88
CA LEU A 305 19.24 -2.74 -4.11
C LEU A 305 19.99 -2.50 -2.80
N ASN A 306 20.24 -3.55 -2.02
CA ASN A 306 20.97 -3.43 -0.76
C ASN A 306 22.41 -2.94 -0.95
N GLY A 307 23.07 -3.34 -2.05
CA GLY A 307 24.40 -2.86 -2.42
C GLY A 307 24.45 -1.36 -2.72
N MET A 308 23.31 -0.76 -3.07
CA MET A 308 23.14 0.69 -3.24
C MET A 308 22.59 1.39 -1.98
N GLY A 309 22.31 0.66 -0.90
CA GLY A 309 21.66 1.21 0.30
C GLY A 309 20.15 1.46 0.13
N ILE A 310 19.50 0.75 -0.80
CA ILE A 310 18.05 0.84 -1.04
C ILE A 310 17.38 -0.37 -0.40
N ASN A 311 16.37 -0.15 0.44
CA ASN A 311 15.57 -1.22 1.01
C ASN A 311 14.70 -1.89 -0.07
N TYR A 312 14.59 -3.22 -0.02
CA TYR A 312 13.69 -3.95 -0.88
C TYR A 312 12.40 -4.31 -0.14
N LEU A 313 11.28 -3.71 -0.54
CA LEU A 313 9.96 -3.98 0.02
C LEU A 313 9.19 -4.90 -0.95
N LEU A 314 9.08 -6.18 -0.60
CA LEU A 314 8.56 -7.20 -1.51
C LEU A 314 7.12 -7.61 -1.15
N ASN A 315 6.22 -7.41 -2.11
CA ASN A 315 4.80 -7.64 -1.96
C ASN A 315 4.38 -9.10 -2.13
N VAL A 316 3.41 -9.51 -1.32
CA VAL A 316 2.53 -10.64 -1.55
C VAL A 316 1.06 -10.17 -1.59
N GLY A 317 0.24 -10.80 -2.44
CA GLY A 317 -1.20 -10.57 -2.50
C GLY A 317 -1.96 -11.79 -1.99
N PRO A 318 -2.45 -11.80 -0.73
CA PRO A 318 -3.24 -12.89 -0.19
C PRO A 318 -4.56 -13.07 -0.94
N ASP A 319 -5.00 -14.34 -1.05
CA ASP A 319 -6.25 -14.68 -1.72
C ASP A 319 -7.49 -14.31 -0.89
N GLY A 320 -8.68 -14.49 -1.47
CA GLY A 320 -9.95 -14.23 -0.80
C GLY A 320 -10.22 -15.04 0.47
N LEU A 321 -9.42 -16.09 0.74
CA LEU A 321 -9.51 -16.91 1.96
C LEU A 321 -8.48 -16.52 3.03
N GLY A 322 -7.61 -15.55 2.75
CA GLY A 322 -6.58 -15.07 3.68
C GLY A 322 -5.27 -15.84 3.62
N ARG A 323 -4.98 -16.53 2.50
CA ARG A 323 -3.75 -17.29 2.32
C ARG A 323 -2.77 -16.52 1.46
N ILE A 324 -1.51 -16.43 1.89
CA ILE A 324 -0.43 -16.04 0.99
C ILE A 324 -0.26 -17.16 -0.06
N PRO A 325 -0.31 -16.87 -1.37
CA PRO A 325 -0.25 -17.90 -2.41
C PRO A 325 0.96 -18.81 -2.25
N LEU A 326 0.78 -20.12 -2.45
CA LEU A 326 1.85 -21.10 -2.27
C LEU A 326 3.08 -20.79 -3.14
N ALA A 327 2.87 -20.29 -4.36
CA ALA A 327 3.96 -19.88 -5.25
C ALA A 327 4.79 -18.74 -4.64
N SER A 328 4.15 -17.71 -4.08
CA SER A 328 4.82 -16.64 -3.35
C SER A 328 5.63 -17.18 -2.17
N GLN A 329 5.04 -18.07 -1.37
CA GLN A 329 5.75 -18.66 -0.22
C GLN A 329 6.99 -19.46 -0.65
N LYS A 330 6.89 -20.25 -1.74
CA LYS A 330 8.02 -21.03 -2.28
C LYS A 330 9.14 -20.11 -2.75
N VAL A 331 8.80 -19.11 -3.57
CA VAL A 331 9.77 -18.14 -4.09
C VAL A 331 10.49 -17.43 -2.95
N LEU A 332 9.77 -16.95 -1.94
CA LEU A 332 10.36 -16.26 -0.79
C LEU A 332 11.30 -17.17 0.01
N ARG A 333 10.88 -18.39 0.34
CA ARG A 333 11.68 -19.34 1.11
C ARG A 333 12.93 -19.81 0.36
N GLU A 334 12.85 -19.93 -0.96
CA GLU A 334 14.00 -20.31 -1.80
C GLU A 334 14.96 -19.13 -1.97
N ALA A 335 14.44 -17.91 -2.18
CA ALA A 335 15.27 -16.71 -2.27
C ALA A 335 15.97 -16.36 -0.95
N ALA A 336 15.40 -16.75 0.20
CA ALA A 336 16.03 -16.58 1.50
C ALA A 336 17.30 -17.44 1.69
N LYS A 337 17.48 -18.49 0.89
CA LYS A 337 18.65 -19.39 0.94
C LYS A 337 19.81 -18.92 0.03
N LEU A 338 19.55 -17.92 -0.82
CA LEU A 338 20.48 -17.32 -1.78
C LEU A 338 20.98 -15.98 -1.25
#